data_AF-A0A816W8L6-F1
#
_entry.id   AF-A0A816W8L6-F1
#
_cell.length_a   1.000
_cell.length_b   1.000
_cell.length_c   1.000
_cell.angle_alpha   90.00
_cell.angle_beta   90.00
_cell.angle_gamma   90.00
#
_symmetry.space_group_name_H-M   'P 1'
#
loop_
_entity.id
_entity.type
_entity.pdbx_description
1 polymer ?
#
loop_
_entity_poly.entity_id
_entity_poly.type
_entity_poly.pdbx_seq_one_letter_code
_entity_poly.pdbx_strand_id
1 'polypeptide(L)'
;MAASTSTPYDILRVKKGSNEYQVRVAYRARIHEYKQDRLKTSGKRTNTAEDFRLICRSYETLSDRDKHKNYDETAKWEPDLPVTQYTLQQLAAEPELAEQLKSRLQKASLSMMDARDSNTEHTTLYCAARACNLDAV
;
A
#
# COMPACT_ATOMS: atom_id res chain seq x y z
N MET A 1 -21.31 2.31 15.13
CA MET A 1 -21.32 1.67 13.81
C MET A 1 -20.27 0.58 13.84
N ALA A 2 -20.65 -0.67 13.58
CA ALA A 2 -19.78 -1.83 13.75
C ALA A 2 -18.62 -1.76 12.74
N ALA A 3 -17.39 -1.62 13.24
CA ALA A 3 -16.20 -1.85 12.45
C ALA A 3 -16.22 -3.31 12.01
N SER A 4 -16.69 -3.58 10.80
CA SER A 4 -16.46 -4.86 10.15
C SER A 4 -14.95 -5.02 10.03
N THR A 5 -14.35 -5.79 10.94
CA THR A 5 -12.94 -6.17 10.92
C THR A 5 -12.68 -7.05 9.70
N SER A 6 -12.62 -6.42 8.52
CA SER A 6 -12.27 -7.08 7.27
C SER A 6 -10.85 -7.61 7.41
N THR A 7 -10.67 -8.91 7.25
CA THR A 7 -9.34 -9.52 7.34
C THR A 7 -8.48 -9.14 6.12
N PRO A 8 -7.15 -9.29 6.17
CA PRO A 8 -6.29 -9.15 5.00
C PRO A 8 -6.76 -9.98 3.80
N TYR A 9 -7.29 -11.18 4.08
CA TYR A 9 -7.86 -12.07 3.08
C TYR A 9 -9.11 -11.48 2.42
N ASP A 10 -10.02 -10.89 3.22
CA ASP A 10 -11.25 -10.27 2.71
C ASP A 10 -10.95 -9.03 1.87
N ILE A 11 -9.99 -8.22 2.30
CA ILE A 11 -9.60 -6.97 1.63
C ILE A 11 -9.00 -7.26 0.25
N LEU A 12 -8.12 -8.26 0.18
CA LEU A 12 -7.52 -8.72 -1.07
C LEU A 12 -8.43 -9.66 -1.87
N ARG A 13 -9.56 -10.11 -1.29
CA ARG A 13 -10.51 -11.07 -1.88
C ARG A 13 -9.83 -12.39 -2.27
N VAL A 14 -8.95 -12.88 -1.40
CA VAL A 14 -8.22 -14.14 -1.56
C VAL A 14 -8.60 -15.13 -0.47
N LYS A 15 -8.46 -16.43 -0.75
CA LYS A 15 -8.80 -17.48 0.21
C LYS A 15 -7.63 -17.72 1.16
N LYS A 16 -7.94 -18.13 2.41
CA LYS A 16 -6.92 -18.64 3.33
C LYS A 16 -6.24 -19.87 2.70
N GLY A 17 -4.91 -19.87 2.64
CA GLY A 17 -4.11 -20.87 1.93
C GLY A 17 -3.75 -20.51 0.48
N SER A 18 -4.11 -19.32 -0.01
CA SER A 18 -3.58 -18.79 -1.27
C SER A 18 -2.06 -18.66 -1.21
N ASN A 19 -1.39 -19.00 -2.33
CA ASN A 19 0.05 -18.84 -2.45
C ASN A 19 0.43 -17.37 -2.74
N GLU A 20 1.71 -17.04 -2.56
CA GLU A 20 2.25 -15.68 -2.77
C GLU A 20 1.92 -15.12 -4.17
N TYR A 21 1.96 -15.98 -5.20
CA TYR A 21 1.60 -15.59 -6.56
C TYR A 21 0.14 -15.12 -6.66
N GLN A 22 -0.80 -15.85 -6.07
CA GLN A 22 -2.21 -15.50 -6.04
C GLN A 22 -2.46 -14.21 -5.26
N VAL A 23 -1.79 -14.04 -4.11
CA VAL A 23 -1.84 -12.81 -3.30
C VAL A 23 -1.37 -11.61 -4.11
N ARG A 24 -0.26 -11.75 -4.86
CA ARG A 24 0.28 -10.69 -5.71
C ARG A 24 -0.64 -10.33 -6.88
N VAL A 25 -1.24 -11.33 -7.53
CA VAL A 25 -2.19 -11.10 -8.63
C VAL A 25 -3.43 -10.36 -8.11
N ALA A 26 -3.98 -10.80 -6.99
CA ALA A 26 -5.13 -10.17 -6.37
C ALA A 26 -4.85 -8.73 -5.93
N TYR A 27 -3.68 -8.49 -5.33
CA TYR A 27 -3.22 -7.14 -5.01
C TYR A 27 -3.20 -6.23 -6.25
N ARG A 28 -2.58 -6.67 -7.35
CA ARG A 28 -2.54 -5.89 -8.60
C ARG A 28 -3.94 -5.60 -9.15
N ALA A 29 -4.85 -6.58 -9.10
CA ALA A 29 -6.23 -6.40 -9.51
C ALA A 29 -6.97 -5.37 -8.65
N ARG A 30 -6.86 -5.45 -7.32
CA ARG A 30 -7.48 -4.49 -6.38
C ARG A 30 -6.95 -3.07 -6.57
N ILE A 31 -5.65 -2.92 -6.80
CA ILE A 31 -5.04 -1.62 -7.11
C ILE A 31 -5.56 -1.07 -8.44
N HIS A 32 -5.81 -1.92 -9.43
CA HIS A 32 -6.37 -1.51 -10.71
C HIS A 32 -7.84 -1.07 -10.59
N GLU A 33 -8.67 -1.86 -9.89
CA GLU A 33 -10.07 -1.51 -9.56
C GLU A 33 -10.13 -0.15 -8.87
N TYR A 34 -9.30 0.03 -7.83
CA TYR A 34 -9.18 1.28 -7.10
C TYR A 34 -8.87 2.48 -7.99
N LYS A 35 -7.91 2.33 -8.91
CA LYS A 35 -7.56 3.38 -9.88
C LYS A 35 -8.72 3.69 -10.81
N GLN A 36 -9.40 2.68 -11.34
CA GLN A 36 -10.54 2.87 -12.23
C GLN A 36 -11.69 3.57 -11.53
N ASP A 37 -11.98 3.22 -10.28
CA ASP A 37 -13.06 3.86 -9.51
C ASP A 37 -12.74 5.32 -9.17
N ARG A 38 -11.48 5.63 -8.87
CA ARG A 38 -11.01 7.02 -8.71
C ARG A 38 -11.18 7.87 -9.97
N LEU A 39 -10.95 7.28 -11.15
CA LEU A 39 -11.11 7.98 -12.43
C LEU A 39 -12.59 8.24 -12.74
N LYS A 40 -13.48 7.28 -12.42
CA LYS A 40 -14.94 7.40 -12.64
C LYS A 40 -15.63 8.42 -11.74
N THR A 41 -15.07 8.66 -10.55
CA THR A 41 -15.66 9.57 -9.54
C THR A 41 -15.22 11.03 -9.69
N SER A 42 -14.60 11.42 -10.82
CA SER A 42 -14.15 12.79 -11.11
C SER A 42 -13.36 13.41 -9.94
N GLY A 43 -12.53 12.61 -9.26
CA GLY A 43 -11.70 13.08 -8.14
C GLY A 43 -12.44 13.41 -6.83
N LYS A 44 -13.76 13.16 -6.71
CA LYS A 44 -14.46 13.30 -5.42
C LYS A 44 -14.04 12.17 -4.48
N ARG A 45 -13.16 12.52 -3.53
CA ARG A 45 -12.71 11.67 -2.41
C ARG A 45 -13.88 11.40 -1.48
N THR A 46 -14.62 10.30 -1.66
CA THR A 46 -15.73 10.00 -0.74
C THR A 46 -15.52 8.80 0.17
N ASN A 47 -14.48 7.96 0.00
CA ASN A 47 -14.08 6.96 1.03
C ASN A 47 -12.78 6.15 0.73
N THR A 48 -11.91 6.60 -0.18
CA THR A 48 -10.99 5.67 -0.88
C THR A 48 -9.54 5.62 -0.35
N ALA A 49 -9.03 6.64 0.34
CA ALA A 49 -7.63 6.64 0.78
C ALA A 49 -7.34 5.51 1.80
N GLU A 50 -8.27 5.32 2.74
CA GLU A 50 -8.24 4.22 3.71
C GLU A 50 -8.25 2.87 3.01
N ASP A 51 -9.08 2.69 1.98
CA ASP A 51 -9.13 1.45 1.19
C ASP A 51 -7.79 1.12 0.51
N PHE A 52 -7.09 2.12 -0.04
CA PHE A 52 -5.80 1.89 -0.68
C PHE A 52 -4.73 1.49 0.35
N ARG A 53 -4.70 2.16 1.51
CA ARG A 53 -3.79 1.79 2.60
C ARG A 53 -4.07 0.36 3.02
N LEU A 54 -5.33 0.00 3.26
CA LEU A 54 -5.75 -1.34 3.67
C LEU A 54 -5.35 -2.40 2.64
N ILE A 55 -5.49 -2.13 1.33
CA ILE A 55 -5.04 -3.03 0.26
C ILE A 55 -3.53 -3.26 0.33
N CYS A 56 -2.72 -2.20 0.45
CA CYS A 56 -1.27 -2.32 0.60
C CYS A 56 -0.87 -3.06 1.88
N ARG A 57 -1.48 -2.75 3.02
CA ARG A 57 -1.20 -3.39 4.31
C ARG A 57 -1.57 -4.87 4.32
N SER A 58 -2.68 -5.21 3.69
CA SER A 58 -3.10 -6.60 3.53
C SER A 58 -2.09 -7.37 2.69
N TYR A 59 -1.60 -6.77 1.61
CA TYR A 59 -0.56 -7.37 0.78
C TYR A 59 0.76 -7.53 1.54
N GLU A 60 1.24 -6.50 2.24
CA GLU A 60 2.46 -6.58 3.07
C GLU A 60 2.41 -7.69 4.13
N THR A 61 1.22 -7.98 4.66
CA THR A 61 1.01 -9.04 5.67
C THR A 61 1.00 -10.43 5.02
N LEU A 62 0.38 -10.57 3.85
CA LEU A 62 0.20 -11.87 3.17
C LEU A 62 1.32 -12.21 2.17
N SER A 63 2.11 -11.24 1.71
CA SER A 63 3.20 -11.47 0.75
C SER A 63 4.46 -12.00 1.42
N ASP A 64 4.73 -11.57 2.66
CA ASP A 64 5.89 -11.98 3.44
C ASP A 64 5.56 -13.27 4.19
N ARG A 65 6.34 -14.32 3.94
CA ARG A 65 6.10 -15.66 4.49
C ARG A 65 6.08 -15.68 6.03
N ASP A 66 6.94 -14.90 6.67
CA ASP A 66 7.03 -14.87 8.13
C ASP A 66 5.85 -14.10 8.73
N LYS A 67 5.50 -12.96 8.13
CA LYS A 67 4.32 -12.18 8.55
C LYS A 67 3.02 -12.93 8.30
N HIS A 68 2.91 -13.62 7.17
CA HIS A 68 1.74 -14.41 6.79
C HIS A 68 1.54 -15.56 7.77
N LYS A 69 2.60 -16.30 8.08
CA LYS A 69 2.55 -17.37 9.09
C LYS A 69 2.17 -16.83 10.47
N ASN A 70 2.80 -15.73 10.90
CA ASN A 70 2.47 -15.10 12.19
C ASN A 70 1.01 -14.65 12.24
N TYR A 71 0.48 -14.11 11.14
CA TYR A 71 -0.94 -13.76 11.05
C TYR A 71 -1.84 -14.99 11.11
N ASP A 72 -1.50 -16.08 10.40
CA ASP A 72 -2.28 -17.31 10.41
C ASP A 72 -2.30 -18.01 11.78
N GLU A 73 -1.23 -17.86 12.58
CA GLU A 73 -1.11 -18.41 13.93
C GLU A 73 -1.77 -17.54 15.00
N THR A 74 -1.63 -16.21 14.92
CA THR A 74 -2.09 -15.29 15.97
C THR A 74 -3.44 -14.64 15.69
N ALA A 75 -3.87 -14.62 14.42
CA ALA A 75 -5.00 -13.84 13.91
C ALA A 75 -4.94 -12.34 14.26
N LYS A 76 -3.75 -11.82 14.60
CA LYS A 76 -3.54 -10.41 14.94
C LYS A 76 -3.10 -9.65 13.69
N TRP A 77 -3.91 -8.70 13.27
CA TRP A 77 -3.59 -7.80 12.17
C TRP A 77 -3.84 -6.36 12.58
N GLU A 78 -2.84 -5.51 12.31
CA GLU A 78 -2.86 -4.09 12.60
C GLU A 78 -2.98 -3.32 11.27
N PRO A 79 -4.20 -2.92 10.89
CA PRO A 79 -4.44 -2.12 9.68
C PRO A 79 -3.83 -0.73 9.80
N ASP A 80 -3.95 -0.12 10.98
CA ASP A 80 -3.56 1.26 11.25
C ASP A 80 -2.15 1.33 11.83
N LEU A 81 -1.17 1.54 10.95
CA LEU A 81 0.18 1.90 11.38
C LEU A 81 0.34 3.41 11.53
N PRO A 82 1.28 3.85 12.38
CA PRO A 82 1.70 5.25 12.38
C PRO A 82 2.33 5.59 11.03
N VAL A 83 2.14 6.83 10.57
CA VAL A 83 2.61 7.29 9.25
C VAL A 83 4.12 7.10 9.06
N THR A 84 4.89 7.10 10.14
CA THR A 84 6.34 6.79 10.15
C THR A 84 6.68 5.42 9.56
N GLN A 85 5.76 4.46 9.60
CA GLN A 85 5.95 3.10 9.09
C GLN A 85 5.33 2.88 7.70
N TYR A 86 4.72 3.90 7.10
CA TYR A 86 4.12 3.76 5.78
C TYR A 86 5.18 3.60 4.69
N THR A 87 4.86 2.78 3.70
CA THR A 87 5.66 2.64 2.48
C THR A 87 5.57 3.90 1.62
N LEU A 88 6.59 4.13 0.79
CA LEU A 88 6.59 5.28 -0.14
C LEU A 88 5.37 5.27 -1.06
N GLN A 89 4.89 4.09 -1.43
CA GLN A 89 3.67 3.93 -2.22
C GLN A 89 2.40 4.38 -1.46
N GLN A 90 2.31 4.11 -0.15
CA GLN A 90 1.20 4.57 0.68
C GLN A 90 1.25 6.09 0.85
N LEU A 91 2.43 6.66 1.11
CA LEU A 91 2.60 8.11 1.21
C LEU A 91 2.28 8.82 -0.12
N ALA A 92 2.73 8.27 -1.24
CA ALA A 92 2.50 8.83 -2.57
C ALA A 92 1.04 8.76 -3.04
N ALA A 93 0.25 7.85 -2.47
CA ALA A 93 -1.17 7.74 -2.81
C ALA A 93 -2.00 8.89 -2.24
N GLU A 94 -1.44 9.65 -1.29
CA GLU A 94 -2.17 10.61 -0.49
C GLU A 94 -1.59 12.01 -0.55
N PRO A 95 -2.37 13.00 -0.99
CA PRO A 95 -1.88 14.37 -1.14
C PRO A 95 -1.56 15.02 0.20
N GLU A 96 -2.25 14.64 1.28
CA GLU A 96 -2.00 15.16 2.63
C GLU A 96 -0.68 14.65 3.22
N LEU A 97 -0.20 13.49 2.74
CA LEU A 97 1.08 12.90 3.15
C LEU A 97 2.22 13.24 2.19
N ALA A 98 1.95 14.02 1.13
CA ALA A 98 2.94 14.39 0.13
C ALA A 98 4.13 15.15 0.74
N GLU A 99 3.91 15.98 1.76
CA GLU A 99 4.98 16.68 2.48
C GLU A 99 5.88 15.73 3.28
N GLN A 100 5.31 14.68 3.87
CA GLN A 100 6.10 13.65 4.55
C GLN A 100 6.91 12.81 3.56
N LEU A 101 6.32 12.51 2.39
CA LEU A 101 7.05 11.89 1.29
C LEU A 101 8.23 12.75 0.86
N LYS A 102 8.03 14.05 0.61
CA LYS A 102 9.11 15.01 0.27
C LYS A 102 10.22 15.02 1.31
N SER A 103 9.88 15.08 2.60
CA SER A 103 10.88 15.09 3.67
C SER A 103 11.71 13.80 3.71
N ARG A 104 11.11 12.64 3.40
CA ARG A 104 11.85 11.38 3.28
C ARG A 104 12.74 11.34 2.04
N LEU A 105 12.25 11.86 0.91
CA LEU A 105 13.01 11.95 -0.34
C LEU A 105 14.26 12.83 -0.17
N GLN A 106 14.11 14.01 0.46
CA GLN A 106 15.23 14.94 0.71
C GLN A 106 16.34 14.35 1.59
N LYS A 107 16.02 13.35 2.42
CA LYS A 107 16.98 12.68 3.31
C LYS A 107 17.55 11.40 2.71
N ALA A 108 17.00 10.92 1.59
CA ALA A 108 17.44 9.68 0.96
C ALA A 108 18.71 9.91 0.13
N SER A 109 19.65 8.96 0.19
CA SER A 109 20.81 8.96 -0.72
C SER A 109 20.40 8.46 -2.11
N LEU A 110 21.21 8.76 -3.14
CA LEU A 110 21.00 8.23 -4.50
C LEU A 110 20.82 6.70 -4.51
N SER A 111 21.62 5.98 -3.70
CA SER A 111 21.52 4.53 -3.56
C SER A 111 20.18 4.05 -2.99
N MET A 112 19.56 4.84 -2.11
CA MET A 112 18.22 4.55 -1.56
C MET A 112 17.10 4.91 -2.53
N MET A 113 17.34 5.88 -3.43
CA MET A 113 16.36 6.26 -4.44
C MET A 113 16.21 5.21 -5.55
N ASP A 114 17.33 4.60 -5.95
CA ASP A 114 17.37 3.52 -6.95
C ASP A 114 17.06 2.13 -6.38
N ALA A 115 17.10 1.98 -5.05
CA ALA A 115 16.70 0.73 -4.40
C ALA A 115 15.23 0.42 -4.72
N ARG A 116 14.98 -0.82 -5.17
CA ARG A 116 13.62 -1.34 -5.32
C ARG A 116 13.12 -1.80 -3.97
N ASP A 117 11.93 -1.36 -3.61
CA ASP A 117 11.24 -1.87 -2.42
C ASP A 117 11.03 -3.38 -2.59
N SER A 118 11.41 -4.17 -1.59
CA SER A 118 11.38 -5.64 -1.66
C SER A 118 9.97 -6.21 -1.78
N ASN A 119 8.95 -5.44 -1.39
CA ASN A 119 7.56 -5.90 -1.37
C ASN A 119 6.81 -5.46 -2.62
N THR A 120 7.02 -4.21 -3.04
CA THR A 120 6.28 -3.57 -4.13
C THR A 120 7.06 -3.50 -5.45
N GLU A 121 8.36 -3.80 -5.43
CA GLU A 121 9.31 -3.69 -6.54
C GLU A 121 9.43 -2.27 -7.13
N HIS A 122 8.75 -1.29 -6.53
CA HIS A 122 8.73 0.09 -6.97
C HIS A 122 9.96 0.82 -6.44
N THR A 123 10.52 1.70 -7.27
CA THR A 123 11.55 2.62 -6.85
C THR A 123 10.93 3.85 -6.20
N THR A 124 11.73 4.51 -5.38
CA THR A 124 11.42 5.80 -4.78
C THR A 124 11.00 6.84 -5.83
N LEU A 125 11.71 6.88 -6.96
CA LEU A 125 11.40 7.74 -8.11
C LEU A 125 10.05 7.41 -8.76
N TYR A 126 9.70 6.13 -8.88
CA TYR A 126 8.39 5.72 -9.39
C TYR A 126 7.25 6.24 -8.50
N CYS A 127 7.42 6.16 -7.17
CA CYS A 127 6.44 6.69 -6.23
C CYS A 127 6.33 8.22 -6.31
N ALA A 128 7.45 8.94 -6.43
CA ALA A 128 7.47 10.39 -6.56
C ALA A 128 6.78 10.87 -7.86
N ALA A 129 7.10 10.25 -9.00
CA ALA A 129 6.47 10.55 -10.29
C ALA A 129 4.94 10.34 -10.24
N ARG A 130 4.50 9.28 -9.55
CA ARG A 130 3.08 8.94 -9.41
C ARG A 130 2.30 9.89 -8.50
N ALA A 131 2.97 10.55 -7.55
CA ALA A 131 2.38 11.59 -6.73
C ALA A 131 2.26 12.95 -7.46
N CYS A 132 2.61 13.02 -8.76
CA CYS A 132 2.80 14.27 -9.51
C CYS A 132 3.74 15.25 -8.79
N ASN A 133 4.71 14.71 -8.05
CA ASN A 133 5.57 15.48 -7.18
C ASN A 133 6.96 15.61 -7.84
N LEU A 134 6.96 16.29 -8.99
CA LEU A 134 8.17 16.50 -9.82
C LEU A 134 9.20 17.41 -9.14
N ASP A 135 8.81 18.17 -8.11
CA ASP A 135 9.73 19.01 -7.33
C ASP A 135 10.67 18.21 -6.41
N ALA A 136 10.42 16.90 -6.26
CA ALA A 136 11.20 16.01 -5.39
C ALA A 136 12.22 15.13 -6.14
N VAL A 137 12.30 15.25 -7.47
CA VAL A 137 13.25 14.54 -8.36
C VAL A 137 14.29 15.50 -8.88
#